data_AF-A0A135TZC7-F1
#
_entry.id   AF-A0A135TZC7-F1
#
_cell.length_a   1.000
_cell.length_b   1.000
_cell.length_c   1.000
_cell.angle_alpha   90.00
_cell.angle_beta   90.00
_cell.angle_gamma   90.00
#
_symmetry.space_group_name_H-M   'P 1'
#
loop_
_entity.id
_entity.type
_entity.pdbx_description
1 polymer ?
#
loop_
_entity_poly.entity_id
_entity_poly.type
_entity_poly.pdbx_seq_one_letter_code
_entity_poly.pdbx_strand_id
1 'polypeptide(L)'
;MRVAIVLLFAAAAQATVPNLNTTEITKLLATTPKCAMPCFVDAFHSGNCTLDGLTDCVCTNIPLQAQASACIQQACEFEDQVSTARISQQLCEGYPYPDRRKFSKVFSIGLPVITVLTVALRCLARLQVTNRLWWDDWTALIALVRFLVMVHS
;
A
#
# COMPACT_ATOMS: atom_id res chain seq x y z
N MET A 1 21.09 -8.49 -13.01
CA MET A 1 22.32 -7.72 -12.70
C MET A 1 21.96 -6.24 -12.84
N ARG A 2 22.36 -5.40 -11.87
CA ARG A 2 22.08 -3.95 -11.71
C ARG A 2 20.79 -3.59 -10.98
N VAL A 3 20.89 -3.38 -9.66
CA VAL A 3 20.44 -2.11 -9.06
C VAL A 3 21.41 -1.78 -7.93
N ALA A 4 22.49 -1.09 -8.30
CA ALA A 4 23.25 -0.26 -7.38
C ALA A 4 22.91 1.20 -7.75
N ILE A 5 22.56 1.98 -6.73
CA ILE A 5 22.56 3.45 -6.69
C ILE A 5 21.54 4.15 -7.60
N VAL A 6 20.51 4.73 -6.99
CA VAL A 6 20.04 6.09 -7.32
C VAL A 6 19.52 6.77 -6.04
N LEU A 7 20.34 7.65 -5.45
CA LEU A 7 19.83 8.86 -4.80
C LEU A 7 19.51 9.84 -5.93
N LEU A 8 18.39 10.57 -5.87
CA LEU A 8 18.26 11.97 -6.31
C LEU A 8 16.82 12.47 -6.07
N PHE A 9 16.74 13.50 -5.23
CA PHE A 9 15.81 14.66 -5.21
C PHE A 9 14.37 14.48 -5.71
N ALA A 10 13.43 14.58 -4.76
CA ALA A 10 12.03 14.88 -5.07
C ALA A 10 11.89 16.38 -5.37
N ALA A 11 11.69 16.74 -6.64
CA ALA A 11 11.15 18.03 -7.03
C ALA A 11 9.65 18.03 -6.70
N ALA A 12 9.20 18.96 -5.87
CA ALA A 12 7.78 19.18 -5.61
C ALA A 12 7.16 19.90 -6.81
N ALA A 13 6.57 19.14 -7.73
CA ALA A 13 5.63 19.68 -8.69
C ALA A 13 4.32 20.01 -7.97
N GLN A 14 3.85 21.24 -8.06
CA GLN A 14 2.49 21.60 -7.64
C GLN A 14 1.52 20.95 -8.62
N ALA A 15 0.78 19.93 -8.15
CA ALA A 15 -0.29 19.32 -8.90
C ALA A 15 -1.48 20.27 -8.93
N THR A 16 -1.88 20.71 -10.13
CA THR A 16 -3.21 21.29 -10.33
C THR A 16 -4.23 20.18 -10.18
N VAL A 17 -5.15 20.32 -9.21
CA VAL A 17 -6.22 19.37 -8.98
C VAL A 17 -7.14 19.36 -10.22
N PRO A 18 -7.31 18.24 -10.93
CA PRO A 18 -8.31 18.14 -11.97
C PRO A 18 -9.69 18.12 -11.30
N ASN A 19 -10.55 19.06 -11.67
CA ASN A 19 -11.96 19.01 -11.28
C ASN A 19 -12.63 17.84 -12.03
N LEU A 20 -12.93 16.74 -11.33
CA LEU A 20 -13.78 15.70 -11.88
C LEU A 20 -15.22 16.22 -12.01
N ASN A 21 -15.76 16.18 -13.22
CA ASN A 21 -17.16 16.49 -13.47
C ASN A 21 -18.08 15.45 -12.82
N THR A 22 -19.29 15.87 -12.45
CA THR A 22 -20.31 15.02 -11.79
C THR A 22 -20.55 13.69 -12.53
N THR A 23 -20.44 13.68 -13.87
CA THR A 23 -20.58 12.47 -14.71
C THR A 23 -19.52 11.41 -14.46
N GLU A 24 -18.28 11.80 -14.17
CA GLU A 24 -17.18 10.86 -13.85
C GLU A 24 -17.34 10.26 -12.45
N ILE A 25 -17.82 11.06 -11.49
CA ILE A 25 -18.11 10.61 -10.13
C ILE A 25 -19.21 9.53 -10.15
N THR A 26 -20.28 9.74 -10.92
CA THR A 26 -21.37 8.75 -11.02
C THR A 26 -20.88 7.44 -11.66
N LYS A 27 -19.93 7.51 -12.59
CA LYS A 27 -19.34 6.34 -13.23
C LYS A 27 -18.44 5.55 -12.28
N LEU A 28 -17.61 6.25 -11.50
CA LEU A 28 -16.79 5.66 -10.43
C LEU A 28 -17.67 4.99 -9.37
N LEU A 29 -18.78 5.63 -9.00
CA LEU A 29 -19.74 5.09 -8.03
C LEU A 29 -20.47 3.85 -8.58
N ALA A 30 -20.81 3.83 -9.88
CA ALA A 30 -21.40 2.67 -10.53
C ALA A 30 -20.46 1.46 -10.59
N THR A 31 -19.14 1.70 -10.60
CA THR A 31 -18.11 0.64 -10.54
C THR A 31 -17.74 0.20 -9.12
N THR A 32 -18.28 0.85 -8.09
CA THR A 32 -17.95 0.55 -6.70
C THR A 32 -18.59 -0.78 -6.25
N PRO A 33 -17.83 -1.69 -5.61
CA PRO A 33 -18.38 -2.93 -5.07
C PRO A 33 -19.51 -2.68 -4.05
N LYS A 34 -20.53 -3.54 -4.08
CA LYS A 34 -21.70 -3.41 -3.19
C LYS A 34 -21.32 -3.46 -1.69
N CYS A 35 -20.28 -4.20 -1.34
CA CYS A 35 -19.79 -4.31 0.04
C CYS A 35 -19.19 -3.00 0.57
N ALA A 36 -18.64 -2.14 -0.31
CA ALA A 36 -17.99 -0.90 0.06
C ALA A 36 -18.96 0.29 0.17
N MET A 37 -20.11 0.20 -0.51
CA MET A 37 -21.16 1.23 -0.51
C MET A 37 -21.58 1.71 0.90
N PRO A 38 -21.92 0.82 1.87
CA PRO A 38 -22.29 1.28 3.21
C PRO A 38 -21.16 2.00 3.93
N CYS A 39 -19.90 1.58 3.71
CA CYS A 39 -18.73 2.22 4.32
C CYS A 39 -18.51 3.64 3.80
N PHE A 40 -18.75 3.88 2.51
CA PHE A 40 -18.68 5.23 1.94
C PHE A 40 -19.79 6.13 2.45
N VAL A 41 -21.03 5.62 2.52
CA VAL A 41 -22.16 6.39 3.06
C VAL A 41 -21.91 6.80 4.51
N ASP A 42 -21.45 5.87 5.35
CA ASP A 42 -21.10 6.17 6.74
C ASP A 42 -19.98 7.21 6.84
N ALA A 43 -18.94 7.06 6.02
CA ALA A 43 -17.84 8.02 5.95
C ALA A 43 -18.29 9.42 5.49
N PHE A 44 -19.20 9.51 4.51
CA PHE A 44 -19.75 10.79 4.06
C PHE A 44 -20.57 11.48 5.17
N HIS A 45 -21.36 10.69 5.91
CA HIS A 45 -22.11 11.21 7.06
C HIS A 45 -21.17 11.68 8.18
N SER A 46 -20.09 10.95 8.47
CA SER A 46 -19.14 11.34 9.52
C SER A 46 -18.32 12.58 9.15
N GLY A 47 -18.06 12.81 7.86
CA GLY A 47 -17.36 14.00 7.36
C GLY A 47 -18.22 15.24 7.16
N ASN A 48 -19.54 15.12 7.26
CA ASN A 48 -20.49 16.18 6.92
C ASN A 48 -20.22 16.79 5.52
N CYS A 49 -19.87 15.94 4.55
CA CYS A 49 -19.54 16.38 3.19
C CYS A 49 -20.81 16.76 2.40
N THR A 50 -20.76 17.87 1.67
CA THR A 50 -21.82 18.27 0.73
C THR A 50 -21.59 17.68 -0.65
N LEU A 51 -22.65 17.47 -1.42
CA LEU A 51 -22.56 16.90 -2.77
C LEU A 51 -21.84 17.83 -3.76
N ASP A 52 -21.94 19.14 -3.55
CA ASP A 52 -21.37 20.18 -4.44
C ASP A 52 -19.83 20.27 -4.33
N GLY A 53 -19.26 19.71 -3.25
CA GLY A 53 -17.81 19.67 -2.99
C GLY A 53 -17.34 18.29 -2.52
N LEU A 54 -18.01 17.22 -2.97
CA LEU A 54 -17.78 15.87 -2.45
C LEU A 54 -16.31 15.43 -2.58
N THR A 55 -15.72 15.62 -3.76
CA THR A 55 -14.33 15.25 -4.03
C THR A 55 -13.38 16.01 -3.12
N ASP A 56 -13.60 17.31 -2.92
CA ASP A 56 -12.75 18.14 -2.07
C ASP A 56 -12.82 17.71 -0.60
N CYS A 57 -14.02 17.48 -0.08
CA CYS A 57 -14.22 17.01 1.28
C CYS A 57 -13.60 15.63 1.52
N VAL A 58 -13.85 14.68 0.61
CA VAL A 58 -13.39 13.30 0.75
C VAL A 58 -11.87 13.22 0.63
N CYS A 59 -11.27 13.90 -0.34
CA CYS A 59 -9.85 13.79 -0.64
C CYS A 59 -8.96 14.58 0.34
N THR A 60 -9.50 15.60 1.03
CA THR A 60 -8.76 16.36 2.05
C THR A 60 -8.91 15.79 3.46
N ASN A 61 -10.03 15.11 3.76
CA ASN A 61 -10.33 14.60 5.08
C ASN A 61 -9.72 13.21 5.34
N ILE A 62 -8.51 13.19 5.92
CA ILE A 62 -7.78 11.95 6.24
C ILE A 62 -8.49 11.04 7.24
N PRO A 63 -9.08 11.52 8.35
CA PRO A 63 -9.79 10.62 9.27
C PRO A 63 -11.01 9.95 8.62
N LEU A 64 -11.73 10.66 7.74
CA LEU A 64 -12.82 10.09 6.94
C LEU A 64 -12.32 8.96 6.04
N GLN A 65 -11.23 9.19 5.29
CA GLN A 65 -10.62 8.16 4.44
C GLN A 65 -10.17 6.94 5.25
N ALA A 66 -9.59 7.18 6.43
CA ALA A 66 -9.17 6.11 7.33
C ALA A 66 -10.35 5.27 7.83
N GLN A 67 -11.44 5.92 8.26
CA GLN A 67 -12.67 5.24 8.69
C GLN A 67 -13.26 4.40 7.56
N ALA A 68 -13.40 4.98 6.36
CA ALA A 68 -13.87 4.26 5.18
C ALA A 68 -13.01 3.03 4.91
N SER A 69 -11.68 3.19 4.92
CA SER A 69 -10.74 2.10 4.67
C SER A 69 -10.84 0.97 5.70
N ALA A 70 -11.02 1.30 6.98
CA ALA A 70 -11.16 0.33 8.05
C ALA A 70 -12.47 -0.46 7.93
N CYS A 71 -13.56 0.22 7.58
CA CYS A 71 -14.84 -0.44 7.31
C CYS A 71 -14.74 -1.38 6.10
N ILE A 72 -14.15 -0.93 4.99
CA ILE A 72 -13.99 -1.73 3.77
C ILE A 72 -13.14 -2.99 4.04
N GLN A 73 -12.09 -2.87 4.84
CA GLN A 73 -11.25 -4.01 5.23
C GLN A 73 -12.00 -5.08 6.05
N GLN A 74 -13.06 -4.69 6.77
CA GLN A 74 -13.88 -5.60 7.55
C GLN A 74 -15.07 -6.16 6.77
N ALA A 75 -15.61 -5.37 5.83
CA ALA A 75 -16.85 -5.69 5.13
C ALA A 75 -16.66 -6.37 3.76
N CYS A 76 -15.51 -6.17 3.10
CA CYS A 76 -15.25 -6.64 1.73
C CYS A 76 -14.17 -7.73 1.68
N GLU A 77 -14.24 -8.59 0.65
CA GLU A 77 -13.14 -9.49 0.29
C GLU A 77 -11.95 -8.73 -0.29
N PHE A 78 -10.76 -9.35 -0.27
CA PHE A 78 -9.51 -8.70 -0.69
C PHE A 78 -9.56 -8.13 -2.12
N GLU A 79 -10.18 -8.83 -3.06
CA GLU A 79 -10.33 -8.34 -4.45
C GLU A 79 -11.15 -7.03 -4.50
N ASP A 80 -12.26 -6.98 -3.77
CA ASP A 80 -13.11 -5.80 -3.66
C ASP A 80 -12.45 -4.66 -2.89
N GLN A 81 -11.62 -4.98 -1.88
CA GLN A 81 -10.81 -3.97 -1.19
C GLN A 81 -9.83 -3.30 -2.16
N VAL A 82 -9.16 -4.10 -3.01
CA VAL A 82 -8.20 -3.59 -4.01
C VAL A 82 -8.90 -2.77 -5.09
N SER A 83 -10.06 -3.23 -5.58
CA SER A 83 -10.83 -2.48 -6.59
C SER A 83 -11.32 -1.15 -6.03
N THR A 84 -11.83 -1.16 -4.79
CA THR A 84 -12.27 0.05 -4.08
C THR A 84 -11.13 1.03 -3.85
N ALA A 85 -9.94 0.53 -3.48
CA ALA A 85 -8.75 1.37 -3.33
C ALA A 85 -8.34 2.06 -4.65
N ARG A 86 -8.46 1.37 -5.79
CA ARG A 86 -8.20 1.96 -7.11
C ARG A 86 -9.21 3.04 -7.47
N ILE A 87 -10.50 2.81 -7.20
CA ILE A 87 -11.57 3.80 -7.43
C ILE A 87 -11.31 5.05 -6.58
N SER A 88 -10.96 4.88 -5.30
CA SER A 88 -10.60 6.00 -4.42
C SER A 88 -9.38 6.79 -4.92
N GLN A 89 -8.37 6.10 -5.48
CA GLN A 89 -7.20 6.74 -6.09
C GLN A 89 -7.57 7.54 -7.35
N GLN A 90 -8.45 7.01 -8.19
CA GLN A 90 -8.95 7.73 -9.37
C GLN A 90 -9.79 8.95 -8.98
N LEU A 91 -10.61 8.83 -7.94
CA LEU A 91 -11.41 9.94 -7.43
C LEU A 91 -10.54 11.09 -6.91
N CYS A 92 -9.42 10.77 -6.27
CA CYS A 92 -8.52 11.74 -5.65
C CYS A 92 -7.21 12.00 -6.44
N GLU A 93 -7.17 11.69 -7.74
CA GLU A 93 -5.92 11.59 -8.51
C GLU A 93 -5.01 12.81 -8.38
N GLY A 94 -5.58 14.03 -8.37
CA GLY A 94 -4.82 15.28 -8.23
C GLY A 94 -4.79 15.92 -6.85
N TYR A 95 -5.30 15.25 -5.81
CA TYR A 95 -5.17 15.73 -4.44
C TYR A 95 -3.83 15.31 -3.82
N PRO A 96 -3.20 16.16 -2.98
CA PRO A 96 -1.97 15.80 -2.31
C PRO A 96 -2.21 14.69 -1.31
N TYR A 97 -1.66 13.51 -1.57
CA TYR A 97 -1.70 12.39 -0.64
C TYR A 97 -0.77 12.65 0.55
N PRO A 98 -1.22 12.48 1.81
CA PRO A 98 -0.29 12.39 2.92
C PRO A 98 0.61 11.17 2.66
N ASP A 99 1.91 11.42 2.55
CA ASP A 99 2.88 10.51 1.99
C ASP A 99 3.22 9.37 2.98
N ARG A 100 2.24 8.52 3.32
CA ARG A 100 2.42 7.32 4.16
C ARG A 100 3.15 6.20 3.43
N ARG A 101 3.33 6.34 2.10
CA ARG A 101 4.17 5.44 1.29
C ARG A 101 5.58 5.33 1.85
N LYS A 102 6.14 6.39 2.45
CA LYS A 102 7.50 6.33 3.03
C LYS A 102 7.61 5.27 4.11
N PHE A 103 6.68 5.25 5.06
CA PHE A 103 6.72 4.29 6.16
C PHE A 103 6.50 2.86 5.66
N SER A 104 5.49 2.64 4.83
CA SER A 104 5.18 1.31 4.30
C SER A 104 6.28 0.76 3.39
N LYS A 105 6.91 1.62 2.55
CA LYS A 105 8.06 1.24 1.73
C LYS A 105 9.29 0.91 2.58
N VAL A 106 9.55 1.65 3.66
CA VAL A 106 10.69 1.41 4.56
C VAL A 106 10.60 0.03 5.20
N PHE A 107 9.44 -0.37 5.72
CA PHE A 107 9.28 -1.71 6.30
C PHE A 107 9.31 -2.80 5.23
N SER A 108 8.62 -2.57 4.10
CA SER A 108 8.56 -3.54 3.00
C SER A 108 9.92 -3.81 2.36
N ILE A 109 10.89 -2.90 2.46
CA ILE A 109 12.25 -3.08 1.92
C ILE A 109 13.24 -3.42 3.03
N GLY A 110 13.15 -2.77 4.20
CA GLY A 110 14.10 -2.92 5.30
C GLY A 110 14.07 -4.31 5.94
N LEU A 111 12.88 -4.86 6.20
CA LEU A 111 12.74 -6.18 6.84
C LEU A 111 13.33 -7.32 5.97
N PRO A 112 13.05 -7.39 4.65
CA PRO A 112 13.72 -8.33 3.75
C PRO A 112 15.25 -8.25 3.79
N VAL A 113 15.79 -7.03 3.72
CA VAL A 113 17.26 -6.81 3.67
C VAL A 113 17.92 -7.33 4.94
N ILE A 114 17.37 -7.01 6.11
CA ILE A 114 17.88 -7.48 7.41
C ILE A 114 17.80 -9.01 7.51
N THR A 115 16.72 -9.61 7.00
CA THR A 115 16.52 -11.07 7.02
C THR A 115 17.53 -11.79 6.13
N VAL A 116 17.77 -11.30 4.91
CA VAL A 116 18.79 -11.87 4.00
C VAL A 116 20.18 -11.79 4.63
N LEU A 117 20.53 -10.64 5.22
CA LEU A 117 21.84 -10.44 5.85
C LEU A 117 22.05 -11.36 7.05
N THR A 118 21.06 -11.51 7.92
CA THR A 118 21.17 -12.36 9.11
C THR A 118 21.34 -13.84 8.74
N VAL A 119 20.58 -14.36 7.77
CA VAL A 119 20.73 -15.75 7.29
C VAL A 119 22.09 -15.97 6.63
N ALA A 120 22.54 -15.03 5.79
CA ALA A 120 23.84 -15.12 5.12
C ALA A 120 25.01 -15.13 6.12
N LEU A 121 25.01 -14.21 7.08
CA LEU A 121 26.04 -14.14 8.13
C LEU A 121 26.08 -15.41 8.98
N ARG A 122 24.91 -15.97 9.33
CA ARG A 122 24.81 -17.24 10.06
C ARG A 122 25.43 -18.40 9.29
N CYS A 123 25.10 -18.54 8.01
CA CYS A 123 25.65 -19.60 7.16
C CYS A 123 27.17 -19.46 7.00
N LEU A 124 27.68 -18.25 6.76
CA LEU A 124 29.11 -17.99 6.65
C LEU A 124 29.87 -18.33 7.94
N ALA A 125 29.35 -17.90 9.10
CA ALA A 125 29.97 -18.21 10.39
C ALA A 125 30.03 -19.72 10.66
N ARG A 126 28.97 -20.47 10.32
CA ARG A 126 28.94 -21.94 10.48
C ARG A 126 29.88 -22.65 9.53
N LEU A 127 29.98 -22.21 8.28
CA LEU A 127 30.93 -22.74 7.31
C LEU A 127 32.37 -22.48 7.74
N GLN A 128 32.69 -21.27 8.24
CA GLN A 128 34.05 -20.94 8.69
C GLN A 128 34.47 -21.70 9.94
N VAL A 129 33.59 -21.85 10.94
CA VAL A 129 33.95 -22.47 12.23
C VAL A 129 33.82 -23.99 12.20
N THR A 130 32.74 -24.51 11.62
CA THR A 130 32.38 -25.94 11.73
C THR A 130 32.45 -26.69 10.40
N ASN A 131 32.66 -26.01 9.28
CA ASN A 131 32.67 -26.58 7.91
C ASN A 131 31.43 -27.42 7.56
N ARG A 132 30.33 -27.29 8.31
CA ARG A 132 29.08 -28.02 8.08
C ARG A 132 27.89 -27.12 8.41
N LEU A 133 26.84 -27.22 7.60
CA LEU A 133 25.54 -26.60 7.84
C LEU A 133 24.64 -27.62 8.54
N TRP A 134 23.97 -27.19 9.60
CA TRP A 134 23.02 -28.03 10.33
C TRP A 134 21.63 -27.96 9.69
N TRP A 135 20.74 -28.87 10.10
CA TRP A 135 19.35 -28.89 9.64
C TRP A 135 18.66 -27.53 9.82
N ASP A 136 18.94 -26.83 10.92
CA ASP A 136 18.45 -25.48 11.17
C ASP A 136 18.85 -24.49 10.05
N ASP A 137 20.12 -24.49 9.63
CA ASP A 137 20.61 -23.58 8.58
C ASP A 137 20.00 -23.91 7.21
N TRP A 138 19.81 -25.20 6.90
CA TRP A 138 19.11 -25.63 5.68
C TRP A 138 17.66 -25.17 5.66
N THR A 139 16.94 -25.28 6.78
CA THR A 139 15.56 -24.79 6.86
C THR A 139 15.46 -23.27 6.72
N ALA A 140 16.42 -22.52 7.29
CA ALA A 140 16.50 -21.07 7.14
C ALA A 140 16.75 -20.66 5.68
N LEU A 141 17.62 -21.38 4.96
CA LEU A 141 17.86 -21.15 3.52
C LEU A 141 16.62 -21.44 2.68
N ILE A 142 15.92 -22.55 2.94
CA ILE A 142 14.67 -22.89 2.23
C ILE A 142 13.61 -21.82 2.46
N ALA A 143 13.43 -21.37 3.69
CA ALA A 143 12.49 -20.30 4.03
C ALA A 143 12.85 -18.99 3.31
N LEU A 144 14.13 -18.63 3.26
CA LEU A 144 14.61 -17.44 2.55
C LEU A 144 14.32 -17.53 1.05
N VAL A 145 14.58 -18.68 0.42
CA VAL A 145 14.29 -18.89 -1.01
C VAL A 145 12.79 -18.75 -1.28
N ARG A 146 11.94 -19.36 -0.46
CA ARG A 146 10.48 -19.23 -0.60
C ARG A 146 10.01 -17.79 -0.44
N PHE A 147 10.57 -17.06 0.52
CA PHE A 147 10.27 -15.65 0.72
C PHE A 147 10.65 -14.80 -0.51
N LEU A 148 11.84 -15.02 -1.09
CA LEU A 148 12.28 -14.31 -2.29
C LEU A 148 11.41 -14.62 -3.52
N VAL A 149 10.95 -15.86 -3.67
CA VAL A 149 10.02 -16.25 -4.75
C VAL A 149 8.69 -15.52 -4.60
N MET A 150 8.13 -15.45 -3.39
CA MET A 150 6.89 -14.71 -3.11
C MET A 150 7.04 -13.22 -3.39
N VAL A 151 8.19 -12.62 -3.07
CA VAL A 151 8.44 -11.19 -3.31
C VAL A 151 8.60 -10.86 -4.80
N HIS A 152 9.01 -11.83 -5.63
CA HIS A 152 9.19 -11.63 -7.07
C HIS A 152 7.96 -11.98 -7.91
N SER A 153 7.02 -12.75 -7.37
CA SER A 153 5.76 -13.14 -8.04
C SER A 153 4.70 -12.06 -7.89
#